data_AF-C8PKC3-F1
#
_entry.id   AF-C8PKC3-F1
#
_cell.length_a   1.000
_cell.length_b   1.000
_cell.length_c   1.000
_cell.angle_alpha   90.00
_cell.angle_beta   90.00
_cell.angle_gamma   90.00
#
_symmetry.space_group_name_H-M   'P 1'
#
loop_
_entity.id
_entity.type
_entity.pdbx_description
1 polymer ?
#
loop_
_entity_poly.entity_id
_entity_poly.type
_entity_poly.pdbx_seq_one_letter_code
_entity_poly.pdbx_strand_id
1 'polypeptide(L)'
;MRKILTIAGSDSGGGAGIQADIKTISAHKMFAMSAITALTAQNSRGVFGVLDVSPDFVGAQLDAIFSDIFPDAVKIGMISNEGVAEAIAKSLSKHGAKNVVLDPVMVATSGGVLMKQSALHALKYELAPAAEIITPNVREAEVLAEMKISSLADMRAAAVKISQFFSGAILIKGGDLAGASGACGAEDADTAQNFKAFGREMGENGALKNSAGLTERANFASENFTSECKNLTANEKPSFEQNLSAASLGAGFEPSREGADLTNFAVDILYENGKFYEFSAPKISTRNTHGTGCTLSSAIACALAAGLSLPRAVAHAKGFVRRALGWGEQIGHGCGAIDHYFTVQDPFGADFGGSCANEIKIIAPD
;
A
#
# COMPACT_ATOMS: atom_id res chain seq x y z
N MET A 1 -12.18 13.93 -11.86
CA MET A 1 -11.61 13.42 -10.60
C MET A 1 -10.90 12.10 -10.89
N ARG A 2 -9.69 11.88 -10.33
CA ARG A 2 -8.99 10.59 -10.47
C ARG A 2 -9.66 9.52 -9.61
N LYS A 3 -9.67 8.28 -10.07
CA LYS A 3 -10.36 7.15 -9.45
C LYS A 3 -9.31 6.11 -9.02
N ILE A 4 -9.29 5.73 -7.76
CA ILE A 4 -8.29 4.82 -7.22
C ILE A 4 -8.98 3.59 -6.68
N LEU A 5 -8.53 2.42 -7.11
CA LEU A 5 -9.01 1.14 -6.60
C LEU A 5 -8.06 0.61 -5.54
N THR A 6 -8.55 0.32 -4.33
CA THR A 6 -7.84 -0.54 -3.39
C THR A 6 -8.36 -1.98 -3.47
N ILE A 7 -7.45 -2.95 -3.46
CA ILE A 7 -7.74 -4.37 -3.38
C ILE A 7 -7.08 -4.89 -2.11
N ALA A 8 -7.84 -5.02 -1.01
CA ALA A 8 -7.29 -5.33 0.30
C ALA A 8 -8.35 -5.88 1.26
N GLY A 9 -7.90 -6.35 2.43
CA GLY A 9 -8.79 -6.72 3.52
C GLY A 9 -9.40 -5.52 4.24
N SER A 10 -10.55 -5.73 4.87
CA SER A 10 -11.23 -4.77 5.74
C SER A 10 -10.77 -4.92 7.19
N ASP A 11 -10.21 -3.85 7.75
CA ASP A 11 -9.90 -3.71 9.16
C ASP A 11 -11.11 -3.10 9.90
N SER A 12 -11.78 -3.88 10.74
CA SER A 12 -12.92 -3.38 11.53
C SER A 12 -12.55 -2.25 12.51
N GLY A 13 -11.28 -2.14 12.91
CA GLY A 13 -10.78 -1.04 13.73
C GLY A 13 -10.56 0.26 12.95
N GLY A 14 -10.57 0.19 11.62
CA GLY A 14 -10.49 1.34 10.72
C GLY A 14 -9.14 2.02 10.63
N GLY A 15 -8.08 1.42 11.19
CA GLY A 15 -6.73 2.01 11.19
C GLY A 15 -5.86 1.58 10.01
N ALA A 16 -6.14 0.41 9.41
CA ALA A 16 -5.44 -0.13 8.24
C ALA A 16 -6.44 -0.64 7.18
N GLY A 17 -5.99 -1.52 6.28
CA GLY A 17 -6.84 -2.15 5.26
C GLY A 17 -7.50 -1.14 4.32
N ILE A 18 -8.64 -1.54 3.74
CA ILE A 18 -9.40 -0.66 2.85
C ILE A 18 -9.84 0.64 3.53
N GLN A 19 -9.99 0.65 4.86
CA GLN A 19 -10.38 1.85 5.61
C GLN A 19 -9.29 2.92 5.57
N ALA A 20 -8.03 2.54 5.85
CA ALA A 20 -6.91 3.46 5.69
C ALA A 20 -6.75 3.90 4.24
N ASP A 21 -6.90 2.97 3.29
CA ASP A 21 -6.77 3.27 1.87
C ASP A 21 -7.82 4.30 1.41
N ILE A 22 -9.10 4.08 1.71
CA ILE A 22 -10.20 5.00 1.35
C ILE A 22 -9.99 6.37 2.00
N LYS A 23 -9.57 6.41 3.27
CA LYS A 23 -9.28 7.67 3.96
C LYS A 23 -8.12 8.42 3.30
N THR A 24 -7.03 7.73 2.96
CA THR A 24 -5.90 8.31 2.23
C THR A 24 -6.33 8.84 0.86
N ILE A 25 -7.06 8.05 0.08
CA ILE A 25 -7.55 8.45 -1.25
C ILE A 25 -8.47 9.67 -1.14
N SER A 26 -9.35 9.69 -0.15
CA SER A 26 -10.27 10.82 0.11
C SER A 26 -9.51 12.09 0.52
N ALA A 27 -8.47 11.96 1.35
CA ALA A 27 -7.59 13.07 1.72
C ALA A 27 -6.87 13.67 0.50
N HIS A 28 -6.58 12.87 -0.52
CA HIS A 28 -6.05 13.33 -1.82
C HIS A 28 -7.11 13.88 -2.78
N LYS A 29 -8.37 14.05 -2.34
CA LYS A 29 -9.49 14.55 -3.17
C LYS A 29 -9.74 13.68 -4.41
N MET A 30 -9.54 12.37 -4.28
CA MET A 30 -9.77 11.38 -5.33
C MET A 30 -10.96 10.48 -4.98
N PHE A 31 -11.53 9.83 -6.00
CA PHE A 31 -12.64 8.89 -5.83
C PHE A 31 -12.10 7.52 -5.44
N ALA A 32 -12.51 7.01 -4.28
CA ALA A 32 -12.06 5.72 -3.75
C ALA A 32 -13.03 4.60 -4.10
N MET A 33 -12.49 3.48 -4.59
CA MET A 33 -13.20 2.23 -4.81
C MET A 33 -12.48 1.11 -4.07
N SER A 34 -13.19 0.04 -3.74
CA SER A 34 -12.58 -1.11 -3.08
C SER A 34 -13.08 -2.44 -3.64
N ALA A 35 -12.18 -3.41 -3.74
CA ALA A 35 -12.50 -4.83 -3.84
C ALA A 35 -11.95 -5.53 -2.59
N ILE A 36 -12.83 -6.16 -1.82
CA ILE A 36 -12.49 -6.72 -0.51
C ILE A 36 -11.98 -8.14 -0.67
N THR A 37 -10.80 -8.43 -0.13
CA THR A 37 -10.16 -9.76 -0.17
C THR A 37 -10.45 -10.60 1.08
N ALA A 38 -10.63 -9.94 2.24
CA ALA A 38 -10.97 -10.57 3.49
C ALA A 38 -11.64 -9.57 4.45
N LEU A 39 -12.42 -10.07 5.40
CA LEU A 39 -12.91 -9.31 6.54
C LEU A 39 -12.11 -9.71 7.78
N THR A 40 -11.59 -8.74 8.53
CA THR A 40 -10.92 -9.02 9.80
C THR A 40 -11.76 -8.52 10.98
N ALA A 41 -11.88 -9.35 12.01
CA ALA A 41 -12.28 -8.91 13.34
C ALA A 41 -11.00 -8.41 14.02
N GLN A 42 -10.76 -7.10 13.95
CA GLN A 42 -9.50 -6.46 14.28
C GLN A 42 -9.72 -5.16 15.06
N ASN A 43 -8.79 -4.86 15.98
CA ASN A 43 -8.70 -3.56 16.64
C ASN A 43 -7.23 -3.21 16.93
N SER A 44 -6.99 -2.12 17.66
CA SER A 44 -5.63 -1.64 17.99
C SER A 44 -4.75 -2.66 18.75
N ARG A 45 -5.34 -3.73 19.31
CA ARG A 45 -4.63 -4.76 20.09
C ARG A 45 -4.31 -6.01 19.28
N GLY A 46 -4.90 -6.18 18.10
CA GLY A 46 -4.62 -7.33 17.24
C GLY A 46 -5.76 -7.76 16.34
N VAL A 47 -5.55 -8.92 15.72
CA VAL A 47 -6.50 -9.61 14.84
C VAL A 47 -7.05 -10.83 15.58
N PHE A 48 -8.38 -10.92 15.66
CA PHE A 48 -9.12 -11.95 16.42
C PHE A 48 -9.87 -12.93 15.52
N GLY A 49 -9.97 -12.62 14.22
CA GLY A 49 -10.60 -13.49 13.25
C GLY A 49 -10.41 -12.96 11.84
N VAL A 50 -10.37 -13.86 10.88
CA VAL A 50 -10.27 -13.57 9.44
C VAL A 50 -11.32 -14.40 8.72
N LEU A 51 -12.13 -13.74 7.90
CA LEU A 51 -13.07 -14.37 6.98
C LEU A 51 -12.65 -14.02 5.55
N ASP A 52 -12.20 -15.02 4.81
CA ASP A 52 -11.76 -14.84 3.43
C ASP A 52 -12.94 -14.68 2.48
N VAL A 53 -12.80 -13.75 1.54
CA VAL A 53 -13.70 -13.63 0.40
C VAL A 53 -13.25 -14.64 -0.66
N SER A 54 -14.21 -15.38 -1.23
CA SER A 54 -13.90 -16.37 -2.27
C SER A 54 -13.26 -15.72 -3.50
N PRO A 55 -12.30 -16.36 -4.18
CA PRO A 55 -11.68 -15.84 -5.41
C PRO A 55 -12.69 -15.42 -6.48
N ASP A 56 -13.75 -16.19 -6.68
CA ASP A 56 -14.80 -15.88 -7.66
C ASP A 56 -15.51 -14.55 -7.36
N PHE A 57 -15.80 -14.29 -6.08
CA PHE A 57 -16.44 -13.04 -5.66
C PHE A 57 -15.46 -11.85 -5.66
N VAL A 58 -14.16 -12.07 -5.40
CA VAL A 58 -13.13 -11.04 -5.65
C VAL A 58 -13.11 -10.69 -7.14
N GLY A 59 -13.09 -11.69 -8.03
CA GLY A 59 -13.17 -11.50 -9.48
C GLY A 59 -14.43 -10.73 -9.91
N ALA A 60 -15.59 -11.07 -9.35
CA ALA A 60 -16.85 -10.39 -9.64
C ALA A 60 -16.85 -8.92 -9.20
N GLN A 61 -16.28 -8.59 -8.04
CA GLN A 61 -16.09 -7.20 -7.60
C GLN A 61 -15.20 -6.43 -8.58
N LEU A 62 -14.08 -7.03 -8.99
CA LEU A 62 -13.15 -6.39 -9.93
C LEU A 62 -13.79 -6.18 -11.29
N ASP A 63 -14.48 -7.19 -11.85
CA ASP A 63 -15.18 -7.07 -13.12
C ASP A 63 -16.25 -5.97 -13.07
N ALA A 64 -17.02 -5.87 -11.98
CA ALA A 64 -17.99 -4.79 -11.80
C ALA A 64 -17.33 -3.40 -11.84
N ILE A 65 -16.23 -3.22 -11.09
CA ILE A 65 -15.51 -1.94 -11.02
C ILE A 65 -14.86 -1.60 -12.37
N PHE A 66 -14.08 -2.51 -12.96
CA PHE A 66 -13.38 -2.25 -14.22
C PHE A 66 -14.34 -2.01 -15.40
N SER A 67 -15.55 -2.58 -15.36
CA SER A 67 -16.54 -2.40 -16.43
C SER A 67 -17.29 -1.05 -16.41
N ASP A 68 -17.32 -0.36 -15.26
CA ASP A 68 -18.09 0.87 -15.08
C ASP A 68 -17.20 2.07 -14.66
N ILE A 69 -16.44 1.89 -13.58
CA ILE A 69 -15.61 2.94 -12.96
C ILE A 69 -14.14 2.56 -13.08
N PHE A 70 -13.61 2.58 -14.32
CA PHE A 70 -12.24 2.17 -14.58
C PHE A 70 -11.21 2.98 -13.76
N PRO A 71 -10.33 2.33 -12.97
CA PRO A 71 -9.39 3.03 -12.09
C PRO A 71 -8.22 3.68 -12.85
N ASP A 72 -7.81 4.87 -12.41
CA ASP A 72 -6.57 5.54 -12.83
C ASP A 72 -5.32 4.94 -12.15
N ALA A 73 -5.47 4.31 -10.98
CA ALA A 73 -4.43 3.54 -10.30
C ALA A 73 -5.03 2.45 -9.40
N VAL A 74 -4.23 1.41 -9.13
CA VAL A 74 -4.62 0.30 -8.26
C VAL A 74 -3.62 0.15 -7.13
N LYS A 75 -4.10 0.11 -5.89
CA LYS A 75 -3.31 -0.31 -4.72
C LYS A 75 -3.75 -1.69 -4.30
N ILE A 76 -2.81 -2.58 -4.04
CA ILE A 76 -3.06 -3.92 -3.54
C ILE A 76 -2.43 -4.03 -2.16
N GLY A 77 -3.20 -4.54 -1.19
CA GLY A 77 -2.75 -4.75 0.19
C GLY A 77 -2.77 -6.24 0.56
N MET A 78 -3.21 -6.52 1.78
CA MET A 78 -3.27 -7.89 2.32
C MET A 78 -4.03 -8.86 1.38
N ILE A 79 -3.36 -9.97 1.07
CA ILE A 79 -3.91 -11.10 0.32
C ILE A 79 -3.89 -12.33 1.22
N SER A 80 -5.02 -13.01 1.31
CA SER A 80 -5.20 -14.10 2.26
C SER A 80 -4.84 -15.48 1.73
N ASN A 81 -4.96 -15.70 0.41
CA ASN A 81 -4.69 -17.00 -0.21
C ASN A 81 -4.30 -16.88 -1.70
N GLU A 82 -3.76 -17.97 -2.23
CA GLU A 82 -3.30 -18.10 -3.62
C GLU A 82 -4.40 -17.80 -4.65
N GLY A 83 -5.60 -18.36 -4.48
CA GLY A 83 -6.69 -18.17 -5.44
C GLY A 83 -7.13 -16.71 -5.54
N VAL A 84 -7.06 -15.95 -4.44
CA VAL A 84 -7.30 -14.50 -4.47
C VAL A 84 -6.18 -13.77 -5.22
N ALA A 85 -4.90 -14.14 -5.01
CA ALA A 85 -3.79 -13.56 -5.77
C ALA A 85 -3.94 -13.80 -7.28
N GLU A 86 -4.27 -15.04 -7.68
CA GLU A 86 -4.54 -15.44 -9.06
C GLU A 86 -5.70 -14.64 -9.68
N ALA A 87 -6.82 -14.53 -8.96
CA ALA A 87 -8.00 -13.80 -9.42
C ALA A 87 -7.68 -12.31 -9.66
N ILE A 88 -6.91 -11.69 -8.76
CA ILE A 88 -6.46 -10.31 -8.90
C ILE A 88 -5.54 -10.19 -10.11
N ALA A 89 -4.49 -11.01 -10.21
CA ALA A 89 -3.52 -10.97 -11.31
C ALA A 89 -4.21 -11.12 -12.67
N LYS A 90 -5.11 -12.10 -12.80
CA LYS A 90 -5.93 -12.32 -13.99
C LYS A 90 -6.78 -11.11 -14.34
N SER A 91 -7.44 -10.49 -13.36
CA SER A 91 -8.26 -9.31 -13.59
C SER A 91 -7.44 -8.10 -14.02
N LEU A 92 -6.30 -7.83 -13.38
CA LEU A 92 -5.42 -6.73 -13.74
C LEU A 92 -4.91 -6.85 -15.18
N SER A 93 -4.50 -8.06 -15.57
CA SER A 93 -4.06 -8.36 -16.93
C SER A 93 -5.21 -8.23 -17.95
N LYS A 94 -6.37 -8.83 -17.67
CA LYS A 94 -7.57 -8.77 -18.53
C LYS A 94 -7.99 -7.34 -18.85
N HIS A 95 -7.94 -6.45 -17.86
CA HIS A 95 -8.43 -5.07 -18.00
C HIS A 95 -7.32 -4.06 -18.32
N GLY A 96 -6.05 -4.46 -18.36
CA GLY A 96 -4.93 -3.56 -18.64
C GLY A 96 -4.75 -2.48 -17.58
N ALA A 97 -4.83 -2.86 -16.30
CA ALA A 97 -4.67 -1.94 -15.17
C ALA A 97 -3.33 -1.19 -15.23
N LYS A 98 -3.32 0.05 -14.74
CA LYS A 98 -2.15 0.94 -14.74
C LYS A 98 -1.82 1.39 -13.31
N ASN A 99 -0.60 1.90 -13.10
CA ASN A 99 -0.16 2.47 -11.83
C ASN A 99 -0.43 1.51 -10.66
N VAL A 100 -0.02 0.25 -10.82
CA VAL A 100 -0.31 -0.81 -9.85
C VAL A 100 0.75 -0.80 -8.76
N VAL A 101 0.34 -0.50 -7.52
CA VAL A 101 1.17 -0.49 -6.31
C VAL A 101 0.83 -1.71 -5.48
N LEU A 102 1.79 -2.60 -5.24
CA LEU A 102 1.60 -3.80 -4.41
C LEU A 102 2.33 -3.65 -3.06
N ASP A 103 1.55 -3.58 -1.98
CA ASP A 103 2.03 -3.68 -0.61
C ASP A 103 1.92 -5.15 -0.18
N PRO A 104 3.04 -5.89 -0.04
CA PRO A 104 2.99 -7.35 0.07
C PRO A 104 2.41 -7.88 1.38
N VAL A 105 2.25 -7.02 2.41
CA VAL A 105 1.62 -7.26 3.72
C VAL A 105 1.69 -8.72 4.17
N MET A 106 2.88 -9.16 4.58
CA MET A 106 3.10 -10.57 4.96
C MET A 106 2.83 -10.83 6.46
N VAL A 107 2.92 -9.78 7.28
CA VAL A 107 2.79 -9.83 8.74
C VAL A 107 1.97 -8.64 9.21
N ALA A 108 1.02 -8.86 10.11
CA ALA A 108 0.27 -7.77 10.72
C ALA A 108 1.21 -6.91 11.58
N THR A 109 0.98 -5.59 11.64
CA THR A 109 1.70 -4.69 12.56
C THR A 109 1.56 -5.14 14.03
N SER A 110 0.49 -5.85 14.37
CA SER A 110 0.25 -6.47 15.67
C SER A 110 0.88 -7.86 15.87
N GLY A 111 1.71 -8.34 14.94
CA GLY A 111 2.50 -9.58 15.09
C GLY A 111 1.86 -10.88 14.61
N GLY A 112 0.67 -10.85 13.98
CA GLY A 112 0.05 -12.05 13.40
C GLY A 112 0.64 -12.41 12.03
N VAL A 113 0.96 -13.69 11.81
CA VAL A 113 1.29 -14.20 10.46
C VAL A 113 0.00 -14.21 9.64
N LEU A 114 -0.01 -13.43 8.55
CA LEU A 114 -1.20 -13.28 7.70
C LEU A 114 -1.16 -14.16 6.45
N MET A 115 0.00 -14.71 6.08
CA MET A 115 0.20 -15.36 4.79
C MET A 115 0.73 -16.79 4.91
N LYS A 116 0.09 -17.73 4.19
CA LYS A 116 0.57 -19.11 4.01
C LYS A 116 1.71 -19.15 2.98
N GLN A 117 2.56 -20.17 3.04
CA GLN A 117 3.67 -20.33 2.09
C GLN A 117 3.23 -20.35 0.61
N SER A 118 2.07 -20.93 0.31
CA SER A 118 1.56 -20.99 -1.06
C SER A 118 1.09 -19.62 -1.57
N ALA A 119 0.55 -18.77 -0.67
CA ALA A 119 0.23 -17.39 -0.99
C ALA A 119 1.49 -16.53 -1.25
N LEU A 120 2.63 -16.83 -0.62
CA LEU A 120 3.91 -16.19 -0.96
C LEU A 120 4.34 -16.48 -2.40
N HIS A 121 4.16 -17.73 -2.85
CA HIS A 121 4.50 -18.14 -4.20
C HIS A 121 3.64 -17.40 -5.23
N ALA A 122 2.32 -17.40 -5.05
CA ALA A 122 1.39 -16.68 -5.92
C ALA A 122 1.68 -15.17 -5.93
N LEU A 123 1.98 -14.57 -4.76
CA LEU A 123 2.40 -13.18 -4.67
C LEU A 123 3.66 -12.91 -5.50
N LYS A 124 4.71 -13.73 -5.36
CA LYS A 124 5.99 -13.52 -6.07
C LYS A 124 5.86 -13.71 -7.59
N TYR A 125 5.18 -14.77 -8.04
CA TYR A 125 5.30 -15.22 -9.43
C TYR A 125 4.09 -14.93 -10.29
N GLU A 126 2.94 -14.59 -9.71
CA GLU A 126 1.71 -14.33 -10.47
C GLU A 126 1.26 -12.89 -10.31
N LEU A 127 1.24 -12.38 -9.09
CA LEU A 127 0.73 -11.05 -8.82
C LEU A 127 1.77 -9.95 -8.95
N ALA A 128 2.96 -10.11 -8.34
CA ALA A 128 4.01 -9.10 -8.41
C ALA A 128 4.35 -8.70 -9.87
N PRO A 129 4.41 -9.60 -10.87
CA PRO A 129 4.63 -9.21 -12.25
C PRO A 129 3.62 -8.22 -12.84
N ALA A 130 2.43 -8.08 -12.25
CA ALA A 130 1.44 -7.07 -12.65
C ALA A 130 1.64 -5.70 -11.99
N ALA A 131 2.54 -5.59 -11.02
CA ALA A 131 2.80 -4.36 -10.27
C ALA A 131 3.89 -3.50 -10.94
N GLU A 132 3.70 -2.18 -10.92
CA GLU A 132 4.72 -1.19 -11.28
C GLU A 132 5.74 -1.01 -10.16
N ILE A 133 5.27 -1.07 -8.91
CA ILE A 133 6.09 -0.95 -7.72
C ILE A 133 5.60 -1.91 -6.62
N ILE A 134 6.54 -2.54 -5.93
CA ILE A 134 6.29 -3.22 -4.65
C ILE A 134 6.85 -2.41 -3.48
N THR A 135 6.19 -2.45 -2.33
CA THR A 135 6.56 -1.64 -1.16
C THR A 135 6.84 -2.47 0.11
N PRO A 136 7.75 -3.46 0.10
CA PRO A 136 8.04 -4.26 1.30
C PRO A 136 8.65 -3.43 2.43
N ASN A 137 8.33 -3.74 3.69
CA ASN A 137 9.15 -3.32 4.84
C ASN A 137 10.43 -4.17 4.94
N VAL A 138 11.32 -3.85 5.89
CA VAL A 138 12.57 -4.62 6.09
C VAL A 138 12.32 -6.12 6.25
N ARG A 139 11.37 -6.53 7.11
CA ARG A 139 11.09 -7.95 7.39
C ARG A 139 10.52 -8.66 6.16
N GLU A 140 9.66 -8.00 5.41
CA GLU A 140 9.11 -8.51 4.14
C GLU A 140 10.20 -8.62 3.08
N ALA A 141 11.11 -7.64 3.01
CA ALA A 141 12.26 -7.67 2.12
C ALA A 141 13.24 -8.81 2.49
N GLU A 142 13.44 -9.11 3.77
CA GLU A 142 14.23 -10.27 4.20
C GLU A 142 13.65 -11.58 3.65
N VAL A 143 12.32 -11.75 3.71
CA VAL A 143 11.61 -12.93 3.19
C VAL A 143 11.66 -12.97 1.66
N LEU A 144 11.49 -11.84 0.99
CA LEU A 144 11.53 -11.77 -0.47
C LEU A 144 12.93 -12.04 -1.03
N ALA A 145 13.96 -11.46 -0.41
CA ALA A 145 15.36 -11.55 -0.83
C ALA A 145 16.10 -12.76 -0.25
N GLU A 146 15.47 -13.50 0.66
CA GLU A 146 16.06 -14.65 1.37
C GLU A 146 17.41 -14.29 2.01
N MET A 147 17.45 -13.16 2.69
CA MET A 147 18.64 -12.65 3.38
C MET A 147 18.28 -11.79 4.59
N LYS A 148 19.24 -11.64 5.51
CA LYS A 148 19.11 -10.71 6.62
C LYS A 148 19.48 -9.29 6.22
N ILE A 149 18.78 -8.31 6.78
CA ILE A 149 18.96 -6.89 6.49
C ILE A 149 19.20 -6.15 7.80
N SER A 150 20.45 -5.73 8.02
CA SER A 150 20.87 -5.03 9.24
C SER A 150 21.42 -3.63 8.95
N SER A 151 21.54 -3.24 7.67
CA SER A 151 22.15 -1.99 7.23
C SER A 151 21.51 -1.45 5.95
N LEU A 152 21.80 -0.19 5.61
CA LEU A 152 21.39 0.39 4.33
C LEU A 152 22.04 -0.34 3.14
N ALA A 153 23.28 -0.81 3.29
CA ALA A 153 23.94 -1.62 2.27
C ALA A 153 23.19 -2.94 2.03
N ASP A 154 22.73 -3.60 3.11
CA ASP A 154 21.93 -4.81 2.99
C ASP A 154 20.57 -4.55 2.35
N MET A 155 19.93 -3.41 2.64
CA MET A 155 18.68 -3.03 1.96
C MET A 155 18.90 -2.90 0.45
N ARG A 156 20.00 -2.27 0.01
CA ARG A 156 20.32 -2.19 -1.43
C ARG A 156 20.59 -3.56 -2.03
N ALA A 157 21.38 -4.40 -1.35
CA ALA A 157 21.63 -5.77 -1.79
C ALA A 157 20.34 -6.60 -1.90
N ALA A 158 19.41 -6.42 -0.95
CA ALA A 158 18.10 -7.06 -0.98
C ALA A 158 17.27 -6.58 -2.17
N ALA A 159 17.26 -5.28 -2.47
CA ALA A 159 16.58 -4.75 -3.65
C ALA A 159 17.11 -5.35 -4.96
N VAL A 160 18.44 -5.49 -5.10
CA VAL A 160 19.07 -6.16 -6.26
C VAL A 160 18.71 -7.64 -6.34
N LYS A 161 18.62 -8.35 -5.21
CA LYS A 161 18.16 -9.75 -5.22
C LYS A 161 16.70 -9.86 -5.64
N ILE A 162 15.84 -9.00 -5.11
CA ILE A 162 14.41 -8.99 -5.44
C ILE A 162 14.21 -8.67 -6.93
N SER A 163 15.04 -7.80 -7.51
CA SER A 163 14.95 -7.47 -8.93
C SER A 163 15.32 -8.63 -9.87
N GLN A 164 15.86 -9.74 -9.36
CA GLN A 164 16.14 -10.95 -10.16
C GLN A 164 14.87 -11.70 -10.54
N PHE A 165 13.77 -11.55 -9.78
CA PHE A 165 12.49 -12.20 -10.08
C PHE A 165 11.32 -11.22 -10.26
N PHE A 166 11.52 -9.94 -9.96
CA PHE A 166 10.53 -8.89 -10.16
C PHE A 166 11.11 -7.73 -10.98
N SER A 167 10.45 -7.35 -12.07
CA SER A 167 10.97 -6.37 -13.05
C SER A 167 10.55 -4.92 -12.79
N GLY A 168 9.59 -4.68 -11.89
CA GLY A 168 9.17 -3.33 -11.53
C GLY A 168 10.08 -2.69 -10.47
N ALA A 169 9.65 -1.56 -9.94
CA ALA A 169 10.41 -0.83 -8.94
C ALA A 169 10.18 -1.35 -7.51
N ILE A 170 11.20 -1.27 -6.66
CA ILE A 170 11.18 -1.86 -5.32
C ILE A 170 11.45 -0.77 -4.30
N LEU A 171 10.47 -0.46 -3.45
CA LEU A 171 10.63 0.44 -2.32
C LEU A 171 10.73 -0.35 -1.02
N ILE A 172 11.94 -0.49 -0.48
CA ILE A 172 12.16 -1.10 0.83
C ILE A 172 12.02 -0.01 1.90
N LYS A 173 11.01 -0.16 2.77
CA LYS A 173 10.70 0.76 3.86
C LYS A 173 11.58 0.44 5.07
N GLY A 174 12.46 1.36 5.46
CA GLY A 174 13.49 1.13 6.50
C GLY A 174 13.18 1.75 7.86
N GLY A 175 11.95 2.21 8.10
CA GLY A 175 11.51 2.72 9.42
C GLY A 175 11.84 1.78 10.60
N ASP A 176 11.87 0.47 10.34
CA ASP A 176 12.14 -0.60 11.31
C ASP A 176 13.62 -1.00 11.42
N LEU A 177 14.52 -0.45 10.58
CA LEU A 177 15.94 -0.84 10.51
C LEU A 177 16.75 -0.46 11.76
N ALA A 178 16.22 0.44 12.59
CA ALA A 178 16.90 0.98 13.75
C ALA A 178 15.99 0.93 14.98
N GLY A 179 16.28 0.01 15.90
CA GLY A 179 15.60 -0.12 17.18
C GLY A 179 14.85 -1.44 17.31
N ALA A 180 15.50 -2.42 17.92
CA ALA A 180 14.83 -3.46 18.70
C ALA A 180 14.16 -2.87 19.96
N SER A 181 13.39 -1.79 19.78
CA SER A 181 12.74 -1.03 20.83
C SER A 181 11.24 -1.22 20.67
N GLY A 182 10.75 -2.34 21.20
CA GLY A 182 9.33 -2.62 21.43
C GLY A 182 8.45 -2.58 20.18
N ALA A 183 8.26 -3.73 19.53
CA ALA A 183 6.88 -4.05 19.15
C ALA A 183 6.00 -3.76 20.37
N CYS A 184 4.87 -3.06 20.22
CA CYS A 184 3.97 -2.78 21.33
C CYS A 184 3.82 -4.06 22.16
N GLY A 185 4.31 -4.02 23.41
CA GLY A 185 4.63 -5.20 24.19
C GLY A 185 3.47 -6.20 24.19
N ALA A 186 3.72 -7.39 23.66
CA ALA A 186 3.04 -8.59 24.10
C ALA A 186 3.63 -8.96 25.47
N GLU A 187 3.32 -8.18 26.50
CA GLU A 187 3.45 -8.66 27.87
C GLU A 187 2.21 -9.51 28.16
N ASP A 188 2.45 -10.82 28.30
CA ASP A 188 1.56 -11.86 28.78
C ASP A 188 0.18 -11.96 28.10
N ALA A 189 0.16 -12.52 26.89
CA ALA A 189 -0.97 -13.29 26.40
C ALA A 189 -0.46 -14.61 25.82
N ASP A 190 -0.22 -15.57 26.71
CA ASP A 190 -0.13 -16.98 26.38
C ASP A 190 -1.50 -17.42 25.82
N THR A 191 -1.67 -17.28 24.51
CA THR A 191 -2.80 -17.85 23.76
C THR A 191 -2.44 -17.95 22.28
N ALA A 192 -1.40 -18.72 21.98
CA ALA A 192 -1.26 -19.37 20.68
C ALA A 192 -2.35 -20.46 20.56
N GLN A 193 -3.61 -20.06 20.37
CA GLN A 193 -4.62 -20.98 19.86
C GLN A 193 -4.56 -20.93 18.34
N ASN A 194 -4.08 -22.03 17.76
CA ASN A 194 -4.26 -22.35 16.35
C ASN A 194 -5.73 -22.18 15.98
N PHE A 195 -6.08 -21.09 15.31
CA PHE A 195 -7.45 -20.84 14.89
C PHE A 195 -7.80 -21.80 13.76
N LYS A 196 -8.61 -22.82 14.09
CA LYS A 196 -9.35 -23.59 13.09
C LYS A 196 -10.24 -22.63 12.33
N ALA A 197 -10.07 -22.57 11.02
CA ALA A 197 -11.07 -22.01 10.12
C ALA A 197 -12.43 -22.63 10.49
N PHE A 198 -13.45 -21.80 10.70
CA PHE A 198 -14.83 -22.25 10.81
C PHE A 198 -15.29 -22.75 9.43
N GLY A 199 -14.79 -23.90 9.01
CA GLY A 199 -15.36 -24.68 7.92
C GLY A 199 -16.62 -25.35 8.45
N ARG A 200 -17.79 -24.80 8.12
CA ARG A 200 -19.01 -25.60 8.17
C ARG A 200 -18.93 -26.62 7.04
N GLU A 201 -18.62 -27.86 7.37
CA GLU A 201 -18.97 -28.99 6.51
C GLU A 201 -20.51 -29.03 6.40
N MET A 202 -21.03 -28.79 5.19
CA MET A 202 -22.40 -29.15 4.87
C MET A 202 -22.47 -30.67 4.77
N GLY A 203 -23.09 -31.31 5.76
CA GLY A 203 -23.46 -32.71 5.68
C GLY A 203 -24.52 -32.93 4.60
N GLU A 204 -24.30 -33.96 3.79
CA GLU A 204 -25.25 -34.47 2.80
C GLU A 204 -26.58 -34.92 3.44
N ASN A 205 -27.63 -34.83 2.63
CA ASN A 205 -28.97 -35.45 2.74
C ASN A 205 -30.05 -34.67 3.49
N GLY A 206 -30.98 -34.11 2.70
CA GLY A 206 -32.27 -33.63 3.17
C GLY A 206 -33.08 -32.96 2.07
N ALA A 207 -33.59 -33.74 1.12
CA ALA A 207 -34.48 -33.26 0.08
C ALA A 207 -35.71 -32.52 0.65
N LEU A 208 -36.03 -31.36 0.08
CA LEU A 208 -37.40 -30.86 0.02
C LEU A 208 -37.57 -29.98 -1.24
N LYS A 209 -38.43 -30.48 -2.13
CA LYS A 209 -38.93 -29.80 -3.33
C LYS A 209 -39.92 -28.69 -2.95
N ASN A 210 -40.00 -27.72 -3.86
CA ASN A 210 -41.13 -26.85 -4.26
C ASN A 210 -40.66 -25.38 -4.26
N SER A 211 -40.94 -24.53 -5.23
CA SER A 211 -41.66 -24.62 -6.50
C SER A 211 -41.42 -23.30 -7.26
N ALA A 212 -41.64 -23.33 -8.57
CA ALA A 212 -41.52 -22.22 -9.51
C ALA A 212 -42.16 -20.89 -9.09
N GLY A 213 -41.56 -19.79 -9.52
CA GLY A 213 -42.14 -18.45 -9.53
C GLY A 213 -41.23 -17.47 -10.28
N LEU A 214 -41.55 -17.25 -11.55
CA LEU A 214 -40.88 -16.34 -12.50
C LEU A 214 -41.06 -14.85 -12.13
N THR A 215 -40.11 -14.06 -12.65
CA THR A 215 -40.20 -12.63 -13.06
C THR A 215 -40.46 -11.57 -11.99
N GLU A 216 -39.50 -10.66 -11.79
CA GLU A 216 -39.56 -9.34 -12.44
C GLU A 216 -38.19 -8.64 -12.40
N ARG A 217 -37.73 -8.20 -13.58
CA ARG A 217 -36.63 -7.26 -13.76
C ARG A 217 -37.13 -5.87 -13.36
N ALA A 218 -36.47 -5.24 -12.41
CA ALA A 218 -36.62 -3.80 -12.19
C ALA A 218 -35.72 -3.04 -13.18
N ASN A 219 -36.35 -2.45 -14.19
CA ASN A 219 -35.79 -1.41 -15.03
C ASN A 219 -35.58 -0.14 -14.18
N PHE A 220 -34.37 0.41 -14.17
CA PHE A 220 -34.21 1.85 -13.91
C PHE A 220 -33.80 2.53 -15.21
N ALA A 221 -34.73 3.33 -15.69
CA ALA A 221 -34.62 4.12 -16.90
C ALA A 221 -33.66 5.30 -16.70
N SER A 222 -33.02 5.61 -17.82
CA SER A 222 -32.31 6.84 -18.15
C SER A 222 -33.09 8.12 -17.79
N GLU A 223 -32.42 9.06 -17.13
CA GLU A 223 -32.72 10.48 -17.30
C GLU A 223 -31.43 11.28 -17.49
N ASN A 224 -31.54 12.23 -18.41
CA ASN A 224 -30.48 13.00 -19.02
C ASN A 224 -29.87 14.02 -18.05
N PHE A 225 -28.54 14.12 -18.04
CA PHE A 225 -27.85 15.34 -17.63
C PHE A 225 -26.91 15.79 -18.75
N THR A 226 -27.40 16.71 -19.57
CA THR A 226 -26.57 17.54 -20.46
C THR A 226 -26.03 18.71 -19.65
N SER A 227 -24.71 18.80 -19.48
CA SER A 227 -24.08 20.10 -19.24
C SER A 227 -22.73 20.19 -19.93
N GLU A 228 -22.66 21.18 -20.81
CA GLU A 228 -21.59 21.65 -21.68
C GLU A 228 -20.15 21.45 -21.17
N CYS A 229 -19.36 20.82 -22.02
CA CYS A 229 -17.91 20.73 -21.93
C CYS A 229 -17.31 22.09 -22.31
N LYS A 230 -16.78 22.85 -21.33
CA LYS A 230 -15.88 23.96 -21.62
C LYS A 230 -14.45 23.44 -21.67
N ASN A 231 -13.88 23.47 -22.88
CA ASN A 231 -12.46 23.26 -23.14
C ASN A 231 -11.62 24.28 -22.34
N LEU A 232 -10.75 23.80 -21.45
CA LEU A 232 -9.61 24.57 -20.97
C LEU A 232 -8.36 24.01 -21.62
N THR A 233 -7.82 24.84 -22.50
CA THR A 233 -6.58 24.66 -23.24
C THR A 233 -5.37 24.56 -22.32
N ALA A 234 -4.43 23.70 -22.68
CA ALA A 234 -3.11 23.61 -22.09
C ALA A 234 -2.37 24.95 -22.15
N ASN A 235 -1.73 25.35 -21.05
CA ASN A 235 -0.37 25.89 -21.01
C ASN A 235 -0.09 26.45 -19.61
N GLU A 236 0.67 25.71 -18.83
CA GLU A 236 1.76 26.23 -18.00
C GLU A 236 2.53 25.04 -17.45
N LYS A 237 3.80 24.89 -17.88
CA LYS A 237 4.72 23.97 -17.22
C LYS A 237 4.84 24.42 -15.77
N PRO A 238 4.56 23.56 -14.77
CA PRO A 238 4.74 23.95 -13.38
C PRO A 238 6.20 24.36 -13.15
N SER A 239 6.40 25.42 -12.40
CA SER A 239 7.68 26.02 -11.99
C SER A 239 8.58 25.10 -11.12
N PHE A 240 8.41 23.78 -11.24
CA PHE A 240 9.07 22.74 -10.47
C PHE A 240 10.06 21.90 -11.30
N GLU A 241 10.10 22.04 -12.64
CA GLU A 241 11.18 21.47 -13.46
C GLU A 241 12.55 22.12 -13.14
N GLN A 242 12.57 23.35 -12.61
CA GLN A 242 13.80 24.12 -12.38
C GLN A 242 14.61 23.67 -11.15
N ASN A 243 14.01 23.02 -10.15
CA ASN A 243 14.73 22.60 -8.94
C ASN A 243 15.49 21.26 -9.07
N LEU A 244 15.52 20.69 -10.28
CA LEU A 244 16.34 19.52 -10.64
C LEU A 244 17.50 19.87 -11.59
N SER A 245 17.78 21.16 -11.81
CA SER A 245 18.99 21.53 -12.54
C SER A 245 20.22 21.21 -11.70
N ALA A 246 20.81 20.04 -12.00
CA ALA A 246 22.19 19.65 -11.76
C ALA A 246 22.86 20.32 -10.54
N ALA A 247 22.89 19.60 -9.40
CA ALA A 247 24.02 19.76 -8.51
C ALA A 247 25.29 19.53 -9.35
N SER A 248 26.10 20.57 -9.46
CA SER A 248 27.30 20.62 -10.28
C SER A 248 28.22 19.44 -9.97
N LEU A 249 28.49 18.61 -10.99
CA LEU A 249 29.62 17.69 -11.05
C LEU A 249 30.90 18.51 -10.82
N GLY A 250 31.50 18.38 -9.63
CA GLY A 250 32.77 19.04 -9.33
C GLY A 250 32.84 19.75 -7.98
N ALA A 251 32.39 19.11 -6.90
CA ALA A 251 32.89 19.43 -5.55
C ALA A 251 32.84 18.16 -4.71
N GLY A 252 34.03 17.67 -4.34
CA GLY A 252 34.33 16.65 -3.33
C GLY A 252 33.23 15.65 -2.97
N PHE A 253 33.40 14.42 -3.45
CA PHE A 253 32.92 13.25 -2.70
C PHE A 253 33.49 13.33 -1.28
N GLU A 254 32.66 13.71 -0.31
CA GLU A 254 32.81 13.21 1.05
C GLU A 254 31.88 12.01 1.17
N PRO A 255 32.41 10.80 1.42
CA PRO A 255 31.56 9.69 1.80
C PRO A 255 30.76 10.16 3.01
N SER A 256 29.43 10.01 2.95
CA SER A 256 28.58 10.15 4.12
C SER A 256 29.27 9.44 5.28
N ARG A 257 29.64 10.19 6.33
CA ARG A 257 30.35 9.67 7.49
C ARG A 257 29.80 8.30 7.86
N GLU A 258 30.57 7.24 7.60
CA GLU A 258 30.34 5.95 8.22
C GLU A 258 30.31 6.22 9.73
N GLY A 259 29.13 6.13 10.35
CA GLY A 259 28.92 6.46 11.76
C GLY A 259 28.03 7.67 12.07
N ALA A 260 27.31 8.26 11.10
CA ALA A 260 26.17 9.10 11.45
C ALA A 260 25.09 8.21 12.13
N ASP A 261 24.59 8.64 13.29
CA ASP A 261 23.59 7.91 14.06
C ASP A 261 22.24 7.84 13.32
N LEU A 262 22.11 6.82 12.45
CA LEU A 262 20.91 6.53 11.68
C LEU A 262 19.75 6.04 12.56
N THR A 263 19.96 5.85 13.87
CA THR A 263 18.90 5.39 14.77
C THR A 263 17.72 6.37 14.82
N ASN A 264 17.99 7.66 14.59
CA ASN A 264 17.00 8.73 14.63
C ASN A 264 16.33 9.02 13.28
N PHE A 265 16.67 8.30 12.21
CA PHE A 265 16.10 8.51 10.87
C PHE A 265 15.36 7.27 10.36
N ALA A 266 14.23 7.49 9.68
CA ALA A 266 13.56 6.49 8.86
C ALA A 266 14.02 6.67 7.42
N VAL A 267 14.85 5.75 6.93
CA VAL A 267 15.40 5.78 5.57
C VAL A 267 14.71 4.73 4.73
N ASP A 268 14.12 5.12 3.61
CA ASP A 268 13.54 4.19 2.62
C ASP A 268 14.40 4.19 1.37
N ILE A 269 14.53 3.03 0.72
CA ILE A 269 15.33 2.85 -0.49
C ILE A 269 14.41 2.44 -1.64
N LEU A 270 14.36 3.26 -2.70
CA LEU A 270 13.73 2.90 -3.97
C LEU A 270 14.81 2.42 -4.94
N TYR A 271 14.60 1.25 -5.51
CA TYR A 271 15.35 0.73 -6.65
C TYR A 271 14.46 0.74 -7.89
N GLU A 272 14.87 1.49 -8.92
CA GLU A 272 14.14 1.62 -10.18
C GLU A 272 15.15 1.67 -11.33
N ASN A 273 15.02 0.77 -12.31
CA ASN A 273 15.83 0.75 -13.53
C ASN A 273 17.36 0.82 -13.26
N GLY A 274 17.84 0.06 -12.27
CA GLY A 274 19.26 0.03 -11.90
C GLY A 274 19.74 1.22 -11.06
N LYS A 275 18.85 2.14 -10.66
CA LYS A 275 19.20 3.33 -9.88
C LYS A 275 18.62 3.26 -8.48
N PHE A 276 19.36 3.84 -7.52
CA PHE A 276 18.93 3.95 -6.14
C PHE A 276 18.53 5.39 -5.78
N TYR A 277 17.44 5.50 -5.04
CA TYR A 277 16.99 6.74 -4.44
C TYR A 277 16.78 6.50 -2.95
N GLU A 278 17.37 7.36 -2.12
CA GLU A 278 17.19 7.33 -0.68
C GLU A 278 16.27 8.47 -0.22
N PHE A 279 15.30 8.10 0.61
CA PHE A 279 14.35 9.02 1.22
C PHE A 279 14.52 8.97 2.73
N SER A 280 15.22 9.96 3.28
CA SER A 280 15.49 10.04 4.72
C SER A 280 14.61 11.09 5.37
N ALA A 281 14.02 10.77 6.51
CA ALA A 281 13.32 11.74 7.34
C ALA A 281 13.49 11.37 8.84
N PRO A 282 13.53 12.33 9.77
CA PRO A 282 13.62 12.02 11.20
C PRO A 282 12.48 11.10 11.66
N LYS A 283 12.76 10.12 12.52
CA LYS A 283 11.71 9.27 13.11
C LYS A 283 10.78 10.11 13.98
N ILE A 284 9.49 9.82 13.91
CA ILE A 284 8.50 10.41 14.81
C ILE A 284 8.28 9.43 15.96
N SER A 285 8.53 9.89 17.18
CA SER A 285 8.26 9.11 18.39
C SER A 285 6.76 9.10 18.66
N THR A 286 6.10 7.98 18.35
CA THR A 286 4.67 7.78 18.58
C THR A 286 4.37 6.29 18.71
N ARG A 287 3.32 5.96 19.47
CA ARG A 287 2.74 4.61 19.51
C ARG A 287 1.63 4.40 18.47
N ASN A 288 1.30 5.45 17.73
CA ASN A 288 0.30 5.43 16.67
C ASN A 288 0.98 5.12 15.35
N THR A 289 1.18 3.84 15.05
CA THR A 289 1.83 3.41 13.80
C THR A 289 0.95 2.46 12.98
N HIS A 290 -0.23 2.11 13.48
CA HIS A 290 -1.15 1.23 12.77
C HIS A 290 -1.65 1.88 11.48
N GLY A 291 -1.52 1.15 10.37
CA GLY A 291 -1.89 1.64 9.04
C GLY A 291 -0.84 2.45 8.28
N THR A 292 0.37 2.63 8.84
CA THR A 292 1.47 3.38 8.18
C THR A 292 1.77 2.84 6.78
N GLY A 293 1.92 1.51 6.64
CA GLY A 293 2.21 0.86 5.36
C GLY A 293 1.10 1.02 4.32
N CYS A 294 -0.16 0.76 4.72
CA CYS A 294 -1.33 0.89 3.85
C CYS A 294 -1.51 2.34 3.36
N THR A 295 -1.28 3.30 4.26
CA THR A 295 -1.37 4.73 3.93
C THR A 295 -0.26 5.13 2.96
N LEU A 296 0.97 4.65 3.16
CA LEU A 296 2.10 4.93 2.26
C LEU A 296 1.80 4.43 0.84
N SER A 297 1.45 3.15 0.69
CA SER A 297 1.18 2.55 -0.63
C SER A 297 -0.03 3.19 -1.32
N SER A 298 -1.08 3.53 -0.57
CA SER A 298 -2.23 4.27 -1.11
C SER A 298 -1.87 5.69 -1.56
N ALA A 299 -1.01 6.40 -0.82
CA ALA A 299 -0.55 7.72 -1.22
C ALA A 299 0.37 7.67 -2.48
N ILE A 300 1.18 6.62 -2.64
CA ILE A 300 1.93 6.37 -3.88
C ILE A 300 0.97 6.18 -5.06
N ALA A 301 -0.05 5.33 -4.91
CA ALA A 301 -1.05 5.10 -5.96
C ALA A 301 -1.78 6.40 -6.37
N CYS A 302 -2.14 7.24 -5.39
CA CYS A 302 -2.72 8.56 -5.65
C CYS A 302 -1.76 9.46 -6.44
N ALA A 303 -0.49 9.54 -6.04
CA ALA A 303 0.51 10.35 -6.72
C ALA A 303 0.80 9.88 -8.15
N LEU A 304 0.87 8.56 -8.39
CA LEU A 304 1.00 8.00 -9.74
C LEU A 304 -0.22 8.32 -10.60
N ALA A 305 -1.44 8.20 -10.06
CA ALA A 305 -2.66 8.63 -10.76
C ALA A 305 -2.68 10.12 -11.09
N ALA A 306 -2.04 10.96 -10.26
CA ALA A 306 -1.84 12.39 -10.52
C ALA A 306 -0.76 12.67 -11.57
N GLY A 307 0.01 11.66 -12.02
CA GLY A 307 1.03 11.78 -13.05
C GLY A 307 2.43 12.15 -12.53
N LEU A 308 2.68 11.99 -11.24
CA LEU A 308 4.03 12.16 -10.68
C LEU A 308 4.93 11.01 -11.13
N SER A 309 6.22 11.29 -11.34
CA SER A 309 7.22 10.24 -11.52
C SER A 309 7.36 9.40 -10.24
N LEU A 310 7.83 8.16 -10.37
CA LEU A 310 7.88 7.24 -9.23
C LEU A 310 8.69 7.78 -8.03
N PRO A 311 9.91 8.36 -8.20
CA PRO A 311 10.61 8.95 -7.06
C PRO A 311 9.84 10.10 -6.41
N ARG A 312 9.10 10.90 -7.19
CA ARG A 312 8.26 11.99 -6.66
C ARG A 312 7.03 11.44 -5.94
N ALA A 313 6.42 10.37 -6.46
CA ALA A 313 5.29 9.70 -5.83
C ALA A 313 5.68 9.11 -4.46
N VAL A 314 6.87 8.51 -4.36
CA VAL A 314 7.42 8.01 -3.09
C VAL A 314 7.70 9.16 -2.11
N ALA A 315 8.36 10.24 -2.56
CA ALA A 315 8.64 11.39 -1.69
C ALA A 315 7.35 12.03 -1.16
N HIS A 316 6.36 12.21 -2.04
CA HIS A 316 5.03 12.71 -1.71
C HIS A 316 4.36 11.83 -0.64
N ALA A 317 4.32 10.51 -0.86
CA ALA A 317 3.72 9.56 0.06
C ALA A 317 4.41 9.55 1.44
N LYS A 318 5.74 9.63 1.46
CA LYS A 318 6.51 9.73 2.71
C LYS A 318 6.18 11.02 3.46
N GLY A 319 6.05 12.14 2.75
CA GLY A 319 5.59 13.42 3.31
C GLY A 319 4.18 13.34 3.90
N PHE A 320 3.25 12.68 3.20
CA PHE A 320 1.90 12.39 3.69
C PHE A 320 1.91 11.60 5.00
N VAL A 321 2.60 10.46 5.01
CA VAL A 321 2.67 9.59 6.19
C VAL A 321 3.34 10.30 7.37
N ARG A 322 4.38 11.10 7.13
CA ARG A 322 5.03 11.88 8.19
C ARG A 322 4.05 12.83 8.88
N ARG A 323 3.18 13.51 8.12
CA ARG A 323 2.14 14.37 8.71
C ARG A 323 1.09 13.54 9.46
N ALA A 324 0.65 12.43 8.88
CA ALA A 324 -0.29 11.50 9.50
C ALA A 324 0.21 10.94 10.85
N LEU A 325 1.51 10.63 10.96
CA LEU A 325 2.14 10.14 12.19
C LEU A 325 2.22 11.20 13.30
N GLY A 326 2.00 12.47 12.99
CA GLY A 326 1.97 13.56 13.97
C GLY A 326 0.73 13.57 14.88
N TRP A 327 -0.17 12.58 14.76
CA TRP A 327 -1.40 12.54 15.55
C TRP A 327 -1.14 12.31 17.03
N GLY A 328 -1.59 13.25 17.87
CA GLY A 328 -1.53 13.10 19.33
C GLY A 328 -2.67 12.28 19.94
N GLU A 329 -3.73 12.01 19.19
CA GLU A 329 -4.91 11.31 19.70
C GLU A 329 -4.68 9.81 19.77
N GLN A 330 -4.94 9.18 20.92
CA GLN A 330 -4.87 7.72 21.04
C GLN A 330 -6.24 7.10 20.83
N ILE A 331 -6.41 6.43 19.69
CA ILE A 331 -7.59 5.58 19.45
C ILE A 331 -7.28 4.13 19.83
N GLY A 332 -8.07 3.60 20.77
CA GLY A 332 -7.91 2.24 21.30
C GLY A 332 -6.77 2.09 22.30
N HIS A 333 -6.57 0.88 22.82
CA HIS A 333 -5.64 0.60 23.93
C HIS A 333 -4.37 -0.16 23.52
N GLY A 334 -4.05 -0.20 22.22
CA GLY A 334 -2.85 -0.84 21.68
C GLY A 334 -2.10 0.09 20.74
N CYS A 335 -1.65 -0.44 19.60
CA CYS A 335 -1.06 0.36 18.53
C CYS A 335 -2.16 1.20 17.87
N GLY A 336 -2.11 2.52 18.05
CA GLY A 336 -3.15 3.42 17.54
C GLY A 336 -3.01 3.68 16.04
N ALA A 337 -4.11 4.10 15.41
CA ALA A 337 -4.12 4.52 14.00
C ALA A 337 -3.41 5.86 13.80
N ILE A 338 -2.91 6.11 12.59
CA ILE A 338 -2.38 7.42 12.18
C ILE A 338 -3.51 8.39 11.78
N ASP A 339 -3.21 9.69 11.70
CA ASP A 339 -4.19 10.71 11.31
C ASP A 339 -4.45 10.71 9.80
N HIS A 340 -5.70 10.53 9.40
CA HIS A 340 -6.14 10.75 8.02
C HIS A 340 -7.06 11.97 7.87
N TYR A 341 -7.32 12.70 8.95
CA TYR A 341 -8.28 13.81 9.03
C TYR A 341 -7.62 15.19 9.00
N PHE A 342 -6.29 15.28 9.06
CA PHE A 342 -5.61 16.56 8.86
C PHE A 342 -6.05 17.20 7.53
N THR A 343 -6.20 18.52 7.56
CA THR A 343 -6.74 19.25 6.41
C THR A 343 -5.73 19.25 5.26
N VAL A 344 -6.17 18.72 4.12
CA VAL A 344 -5.47 18.79 2.84
C VAL A 344 -6.32 19.62 1.88
N GLN A 345 -5.79 20.77 1.45
CA GLN A 345 -6.41 21.69 0.50
C GLN A 345 -5.89 21.45 -0.91
N ASP A 346 -4.56 21.31 -1.06
CA ASP A 346 -3.87 21.11 -2.32
C ASP A 346 -2.90 19.92 -2.21
N PRO A 347 -3.41 18.67 -2.40
CA PRO A 347 -2.66 17.46 -2.18
C PRO A 347 -1.45 17.28 -3.10
N PHE A 348 -1.34 18.02 -4.21
CA PHE A 348 -0.22 17.87 -5.15
C PHE A 348 0.53 19.18 -5.44
N GLY A 349 0.13 20.28 -4.79
CA GLY A 349 0.81 21.56 -4.84
C GLY A 349 1.23 22.01 -3.43
N ALA A 350 0.68 23.10 -2.91
CA ALA A 350 1.23 23.83 -1.76
C ALA A 350 1.40 22.99 -0.48
N ASP A 351 0.53 22.01 -0.23
CA ASP A 351 0.56 21.26 1.04
C ASP A 351 1.73 20.26 1.11
N PHE A 352 2.23 19.81 -0.04
CA PHE A 352 3.27 18.78 -0.15
C PHE A 352 4.42 19.15 -1.10
N GLY A 353 4.34 20.30 -1.78
CA GLY A 353 5.27 20.78 -2.82
C GLY A 353 6.69 21.07 -2.32
N GLY A 354 6.94 20.92 -1.02
CA GLY A 354 8.28 20.93 -0.41
C GLY A 354 8.53 19.78 0.58
N SER A 355 7.59 18.85 0.76
CA SER A 355 7.75 17.75 1.72
C SER A 355 8.61 16.63 1.13
N CYS A 356 9.69 16.28 1.82
CA CYS A 356 10.72 15.28 1.47
C CYS A 356 11.43 15.44 0.11
N ALA A 357 10.96 16.29 -0.82
CA ALA A 357 11.64 16.56 -2.09
C ALA A 357 13.07 17.12 -1.89
N ASN A 358 13.27 17.93 -0.85
CA ASN A 358 14.58 18.47 -0.47
C ASN A 358 15.45 17.49 0.34
N GLU A 359 14.90 16.32 0.70
CA GLU A 359 15.56 15.27 1.47
C GLU A 359 15.83 14.01 0.62
N ILE A 360 15.54 14.06 -0.69
CA ILE A 360 15.86 13.00 -1.63
C ILE A 360 17.35 13.03 -1.91
N LYS A 361 18.05 11.96 -1.54
CA LYS A 361 19.41 11.71 -2.02
C LYS A 361 19.34 10.71 -3.16
N ILE A 362 19.68 11.18 -4.36
CA ILE A 362 19.92 10.28 -5.48
C ILE A 362 21.29 9.67 -5.26
N ILE A 363 21.35 8.35 -5.18
CA ILE A 363 22.62 7.64 -5.09
C ILE A 363 22.81 6.98 -6.44
N ALA A 364 23.69 7.60 -7.23
CA ALA A 364 24.06 7.12 -8.54
C ALA A 364 24.57 5.66 -8.44
N PRO A 365 24.42 4.87 -9.51
CA PRO A 365 24.91 3.50 -9.51
C PRO A 365 26.43 3.49 -9.32
N ASP A 366 26.90 2.66 -8.40
CA ASP A 366 28.28 2.16 -8.41
C ASP A 366 28.44 1.15 -9.55
#